data_AF-A0A257QBX2-F1
#
_entry.id   AF-A0A257QBX2-F1
#
_cell.length_a   1.000
_cell.length_b   1.000
_cell.length_c   1.000
_cell.angle_alpha   90.00
_cell.angle_beta   90.00
_cell.angle_gamma   90.00
#
_symmetry.space_group_name_H-M   'P 1'
#
loop_
_entity.id
_entity.type
_entity.pdbx_description
1 polymer ?
#
loop_
_entity_poly.entity_id
_entity_poly.type
_entity_poly.pdbx_seq_one_letter_code
_entity_poly.pdbx_strand_id
1 'polypeptide(L)'
;MNFIKGCDGSEIFKLNLYPIGFHNTDGNLWKKYGLEELTGFSEKHLFKTWCFLNRFPRMAALASEKHPKLIIGTGINYVTDFFACFAGYDVPDIEIKSDEITQDGSTRVYYWARLKQGTTLVVTPFLSGRYGLNSDNLLQEMGNRISKLIA
;
A
#
# COMPACT_ATOMS: atom_id res chain seq x y z
N MET A 1 1.35 28.17 -9.98
CA MET A 1 1.39 26.73 -9.68
C MET A 1 1.89 26.05 -10.95
N ASN A 2 3.12 25.55 -10.97
CA ASN A 2 3.70 24.94 -12.17
C ASN A 2 3.10 23.54 -12.33
N PHE A 3 2.21 23.38 -13.29
CA PHE A 3 1.72 22.06 -13.68
C PHE A 3 2.84 21.32 -14.41
N ILE A 4 3.15 20.11 -13.95
CA ILE A 4 4.08 19.22 -14.63
C ILE A 4 3.44 18.83 -15.96
N LYS A 5 4.06 19.21 -17.08
CA LYS A 5 3.51 19.05 -18.45
C LYS A 5 3.48 17.59 -18.95
N GLY A 6 4.16 16.68 -18.29
CA GLY A 6 4.22 15.25 -18.62
C GLY A 6 5.07 14.50 -17.60
N CYS A 7 4.91 13.18 -17.53
CA CYS A 7 5.68 12.32 -16.62
C CYS A 7 6.80 11.62 -17.40
N ASP A 8 8.04 11.67 -16.90
CA ASP A 8 9.20 11.01 -17.51
C ASP A 8 9.59 9.68 -16.83
N GLY A 9 8.87 9.31 -15.76
CA GLY A 9 9.09 8.09 -14.99
C GLY A 9 9.99 8.26 -13.77
N SER A 10 10.48 9.47 -13.50
CA SER A 10 11.17 9.82 -12.25
C SER A 10 10.22 10.28 -11.13
N GLU A 11 8.93 10.45 -11.43
CA GLU A 11 7.96 10.98 -10.48
C GLU A 11 7.58 9.95 -9.42
N ILE A 12 7.41 10.44 -8.19
CA ILE A 12 6.88 9.65 -7.07
C ILE A 12 5.40 10.00 -6.91
N PHE A 13 4.54 9.00 -7.09
CA PHE A 13 3.12 9.12 -6.81
C PHE A 13 2.79 8.60 -5.42
N LYS A 14 2.17 9.45 -4.59
CA LYS A 14 1.69 9.07 -3.26
C LYS A 14 0.17 9.13 -3.23
N LEU A 15 -0.45 8.05 -2.76
CA LEU A 15 -1.89 7.95 -2.57
C LEU A 15 -2.22 7.06 -1.37
N ASN A 16 -3.42 7.25 -0.82
CA ASN A 16 -3.96 6.36 0.20
C ASN A 16 -4.64 5.15 -0.46
N LEU A 17 -4.45 3.97 0.14
CA LEU A 17 -5.09 2.72 -0.30
C LEU A 17 -6.62 2.90 -0.37
N TYR A 18 -7.19 3.42 0.71
CA TYR A 18 -8.58 3.89 0.76
C TYR A 18 -8.65 5.40 0.50
N PRO A 19 -9.69 5.92 -0.20
CA PRO A 19 -9.80 7.35 -0.50
C PRO A 19 -9.77 8.25 0.75
N ILE A 20 -10.30 7.73 1.86
CA ILE A 20 -10.34 8.41 3.15
C ILE A 20 -9.37 7.69 4.09
N GLY A 21 -8.46 8.46 4.69
CA GLY A 21 -7.54 7.96 5.70
C GLY A 21 -8.26 7.75 7.03
N PHE A 22 -8.18 6.53 7.58
CA PHE A 22 -8.74 6.23 8.90
C PHE A 22 -7.63 6.10 9.92
N HIS A 23 -7.49 7.10 10.80
CA HIS A 23 -6.52 7.05 11.89
C HIS A 23 -6.91 6.10 13.03
N ASN A 24 -8.16 5.61 13.02
CA ASN A 24 -8.68 4.72 14.05
C ASN A 24 -9.62 3.67 13.43
N THR A 25 -9.59 2.46 13.99
CA THR A 25 -10.40 1.32 13.59
C THR A 25 -11.80 1.32 14.21
N ASP A 26 -12.05 2.14 15.24
CA ASP A 26 -13.35 2.26 15.90
C ASP A 26 -14.45 2.73 14.93
N GLY A 27 -15.45 1.87 14.74
CA GLY A 27 -16.61 2.13 13.88
C GLY A 27 -17.48 3.28 14.37
N ASN A 28 -17.50 3.57 15.68
CA ASN A 28 -18.28 4.68 16.24
C ASN A 28 -17.78 6.03 15.73
N LEU A 29 -16.50 6.11 15.39
CA LEU A 29 -15.90 7.32 14.82
C LEU A 29 -16.42 7.60 13.41
N TRP A 30 -16.94 6.60 12.70
CA TRP A 30 -17.55 6.77 11.39
C TRP A 30 -18.72 7.76 11.44
N LYS A 31 -19.66 7.50 12.36
CA LYS A 31 -20.84 8.34 12.59
C LYS A 31 -20.46 9.63 13.30
N LYS A 32 -19.61 9.55 14.33
CA LYS A 32 -19.14 10.72 15.07
C LYS A 32 -18.55 11.81 14.17
N TYR A 33 -17.85 11.42 13.11
CA TYR A 33 -17.21 12.35 12.17
C TYR A 33 -18.01 12.54 10.86
N GLY A 34 -19.28 12.14 10.80
CA GLY A 34 -20.15 12.38 9.64
C GLY A 34 -19.70 11.69 8.35
N LEU A 35 -18.92 10.61 8.44
CA LEU A 35 -18.41 9.91 7.26
C LEU A 35 -19.51 9.17 6.50
N GLU A 36 -20.64 8.87 7.15
CA GLU A 36 -21.79 8.27 6.48
C GLU A 36 -22.43 9.22 5.47
N GLU A 37 -22.55 10.50 5.80
CA GLU A 37 -23.08 11.52 4.89
C GLU A 37 -22.09 11.81 3.76
N LEU A 38 -20.79 11.92 4.10
CA LEU A 38 -19.74 12.21 3.12
C LEU A 38 -19.58 11.11 2.07
N THR A 39 -19.69 9.85 2.49
CA THR A 39 -19.41 8.70 1.63
C THR A 39 -20.68 8.04 1.07
N GLY A 40 -21.84 8.31 1.67
CA GLY A 40 -23.10 7.61 1.37
C GLY A 40 -23.20 6.21 1.97
N PHE A 41 -22.26 5.78 2.82
CA PHE A 41 -22.28 4.47 3.47
C PHE A 41 -22.52 4.60 4.96
N SER A 42 -23.56 3.95 5.48
CA SER A 42 -23.91 3.96 6.91
C SER A 42 -22.80 3.42 7.81
N GLU A 43 -21.97 2.51 7.28
CA GLU A 43 -20.93 1.83 8.05
C GLU A 43 -19.60 1.77 7.29
N LYS A 44 -18.50 1.91 8.03
CA LYS A 44 -17.12 1.87 7.49
C LYS A 44 -16.82 0.62 6.66
N HIS A 45 -17.31 -0.54 7.09
CA HIS A 45 -17.05 -1.79 6.40
C HIS A 45 -17.76 -1.84 5.03
N LEU A 46 -18.95 -1.25 4.88
CA LEU A 46 -19.64 -1.14 3.60
C LEU A 46 -18.83 -0.28 2.62
N PHE A 47 -18.28 0.83 3.10
CA PHE A 47 -17.36 1.66 2.30
C PHE A 47 -16.10 0.90 1.90
N LYS A 48 -15.47 0.13 2.81
CA LYS A 48 -14.32 -0.72 2.47
C LYS A 48 -14.68 -1.76 1.40
N THR A 49 -15.83 -2.43 1.53
CA THR A 49 -16.32 -3.39 0.53
C THR A 49 -16.57 -2.73 -0.81
N TRP A 50 -17.16 -1.54 -0.85
CA TRP A 50 -17.32 -0.79 -2.08
C TRP A 50 -15.97 -0.44 -2.71
N CYS A 51 -14.98 0.00 -1.91
CA CYS A 51 -13.62 0.25 -2.39
C CYS A 51 -12.99 -1.00 -2.97
N PHE A 52 -13.16 -2.15 -2.31
CA PHE A 52 -12.70 -3.43 -2.82
C PHE A 52 -13.34 -3.73 -4.18
N LEU A 53 -14.65 -3.59 -4.32
CA LEU A 53 -15.36 -3.92 -5.57
C LEU A 53 -15.15 -2.92 -6.71
N ASN A 54 -14.83 -1.65 -6.42
CA ASN A 54 -14.83 -0.58 -7.42
C ASN A 54 -13.48 0.13 -7.57
N ARG A 55 -12.83 0.48 -6.45
CA ARG A 55 -11.57 1.23 -6.47
C ARG A 55 -10.38 0.31 -6.76
N PHE A 56 -10.28 -0.80 -6.04
CA PHE A 56 -9.16 -1.74 -6.18
C PHE A 56 -9.00 -2.24 -7.62
N PRO A 57 -10.06 -2.69 -8.32
CA PRO A 57 -9.93 -3.07 -9.74
C PRO A 57 -9.45 -1.91 -10.63
N ARG A 58 -9.85 -0.66 -10.37
CA ARG A 58 -9.33 0.50 -11.12
C ARG A 58 -7.85 0.76 -10.84
N MET A 59 -7.39 0.58 -9.60
CA MET A 59 -5.98 0.74 -9.25
C MET A 59 -5.13 -0.37 -9.87
N ALA A 60 -5.61 -1.61 -9.85
CA ALA A 60 -4.97 -2.74 -10.52
C ALA A 60 -4.86 -2.50 -12.04
N ALA A 61 -5.94 -2.06 -12.68
CA ALA A 61 -5.93 -1.71 -14.10
C ALA A 61 -4.93 -0.60 -14.42
N LEU A 62 -4.88 0.46 -13.59
CA LEU A 62 -3.93 1.56 -13.77
C LEU A 62 -2.48 1.09 -13.58
N ALA A 63 -2.20 0.27 -12.56
CA ALA A 63 -0.87 -0.32 -12.36
C ALA A 63 -0.48 -1.23 -13.53
N SER A 64 -1.43 -2.00 -14.06
CA SER A 64 -1.21 -2.83 -15.25
C SER A 64 -0.97 -2.01 -16.50
N GLU A 65 -1.62 -0.85 -16.67
CA GLU A 65 -1.44 0.01 -17.85
C GLU A 65 -0.11 0.78 -17.79
N LYS A 66 0.26 1.28 -16.61
CA LYS A 66 1.43 2.13 -16.44
C LYS A 66 2.72 1.38 -16.13
N HIS A 67 2.64 0.11 -15.78
CA HIS A 67 3.79 -0.76 -15.48
C HIS A 67 4.83 -0.10 -14.55
N PRO A 68 4.44 0.43 -13.38
CA PRO A 68 5.42 1.00 -12.46
C PRO A 68 6.43 -0.08 -12.07
N LYS A 69 7.72 0.27 -12.00
CA LYS A 69 8.76 -0.69 -11.58
C LYS A 69 8.53 -1.18 -10.15
N LEU A 70 8.02 -0.30 -9.29
CA LEU A 70 7.89 -0.52 -7.86
C LEU A 70 6.61 0.13 -7.33
N ILE A 71 5.90 -0.60 -6.47
CA ILE A 71 4.83 -0.07 -5.61
C ILE A 71 5.21 -0.38 -4.16
N ILE A 72 5.16 0.64 -3.29
CA ILE A 72 5.41 0.51 -1.86
C ILE A 72 4.12 0.77 -1.09
N GLY A 73 3.57 -0.27 -0.44
CA GLY A 73 2.55 -0.15 0.57
C GLY A 73 3.17 -0.01 1.97
N THR A 74 2.71 0.94 2.77
CA THR A 74 3.21 1.13 4.14
C THR A 74 2.14 0.79 5.16
N GLY A 75 2.39 -0.22 5.98
CA GLY A 75 1.47 -0.73 6.99
C GLY A 75 1.13 -2.21 6.79
N ILE A 76 1.84 -3.07 7.53
CA ILE A 76 1.71 -4.53 7.44
C ILE A 76 0.30 -5.06 7.75
N ASN A 77 -0.52 -4.32 8.50
CA ASN A 77 -1.89 -4.72 8.79
C ASN A 77 -2.82 -4.68 7.56
N TYR A 78 -2.34 -4.14 6.43
CA TYR A 78 -3.07 -4.01 5.18
C TYR A 78 -2.43 -4.84 4.05
N VAL A 79 -1.58 -5.82 4.35
CA VAL A 79 -0.92 -6.67 3.33
C VAL A 79 -1.92 -7.23 2.33
N THR A 80 -2.97 -7.91 2.80
CA THR A 80 -4.02 -8.47 1.94
C THR A 80 -4.70 -7.41 1.08
N ASP A 81 -4.97 -6.24 1.64
CA ASP A 81 -5.65 -5.15 0.95
C ASP A 81 -4.74 -4.52 -0.13
N PHE A 82 -3.43 -4.37 0.14
CA PHE A 82 -2.46 -3.90 -0.85
C PHE A 82 -2.32 -4.89 -2.01
N PHE A 83 -2.18 -6.18 -1.70
CA PHE A 83 -2.12 -7.21 -2.74
C PHE A 83 -3.42 -7.22 -3.56
N ALA A 84 -4.59 -7.26 -2.92
CA ALA A 84 -5.87 -7.20 -3.64
C ALA A 84 -6.01 -5.95 -4.52
N CYS A 85 -5.48 -4.80 -4.09
CA CYS A 85 -5.58 -3.53 -4.81
C CYS A 85 -4.70 -3.48 -6.07
N PHE A 86 -3.51 -4.09 -6.05
CA PHE A 86 -2.52 -3.93 -7.12
C PHE A 86 -2.22 -5.21 -7.92
N ALA A 87 -2.48 -6.39 -7.36
CA ALA A 87 -2.36 -7.66 -8.07
C ALA A 87 -3.44 -7.87 -9.14
N GLY A 88 -4.63 -7.32 -8.93
CA GLY A 88 -5.82 -7.63 -9.72
C GLY A 88 -6.43 -9.00 -9.36
N TYR A 89 -7.57 -9.31 -9.98
CA TYR A 89 -8.37 -10.51 -9.69
C TYR A 89 -7.98 -11.72 -10.56
N ASP A 90 -7.24 -11.53 -11.65
CA ASP A 90 -6.91 -12.56 -12.65
C ASP A 90 -5.57 -13.27 -12.38
N VAL A 91 -5.16 -13.35 -11.11
CA VAL A 91 -3.87 -13.96 -10.74
C VAL A 91 -4.08 -15.06 -9.69
N PRO A 92 -4.25 -16.31 -10.12
CA PRO A 92 -4.44 -17.42 -9.19
C PRO A 92 -3.21 -17.68 -8.29
N ASP A 93 -2.00 -17.29 -8.71
CA ASP A 93 -0.76 -17.75 -8.08
C ASP A 93 0.27 -16.62 -7.88
N ILE A 94 -0.09 -15.58 -7.12
CA ILE A 94 0.95 -14.67 -6.60
C ILE A 94 1.58 -15.31 -5.38
N GLU A 95 2.84 -15.71 -5.53
CA GLU A 95 3.67 -16.11 -4.40
C GLU A 95 4.06 -14.86 -3.58
N ILE A 96 3.31 -14.60 -2.50
CA ILE A 96 3.66 -13.56 -1.54
C ILE A 96 4.82 -14.07 -0.69
N LYS A 97 5.96 -13.40 -0.80
CA LYS A 97 7.17 -13.67 -0.02
C LYS A 97 7.23 -12.74 1.18
N SER A 98 7.95 -13.16 2.21
CA SER A 98 8.24 -12.36 3.39
C SER A 98 9.72 -12.41 3.71
N ASP A 99 10.24 -11.28 4.18
CA ASP A 99 11.61 -11.15 4.65
C ASP A 99 11.62 -10.26 5.91
N GLU A 100 12.77 -10.21 6.57
CA GLU A 100 12.92 -9.48 7.82
C GLU A 100 14.18 -8.60 7.88
N ILE A 101 14.08 -7.53 8.67
CA ILE A 101 15.20 -6.68 9.07
C ILE A 101 15.26 -6.73 10.59
N THR A 102 16.39 -7.17 11.14
CA THR A 102 16.63 -7.21 12.58
C THR A 102 17.69 -6.20 12.95
N GLN A 103 17.36 -5.30 13.87
CA GLN A 103 18.28 -4.29 14.41
C GLN A 103 18.02 -4.12 15.92
N ASP A 104 19.08 -4.07 16.73
CA ASP A 104 18.99 -3.82 18.18
C ASP A 104 17.99 -4.74 18.91
N GLY A 105 17.95 -6.02 18.53
CA GLY A 105 17.03 -7.02 19.10
C GLY A 105 15.56 -6.88 18.67
N SER A 106 15.27 -5.97 17.73
CA SER A 106 13.94 -5.74 17.19
C SER A 106 13.86 -6.16 15.72
N THR A 107 12.89 -7.03 15.40
CA THR A 107 12.66 -7.51 14.03
C THR A 107 11.51 -6.76 13.36
N ARG A 108 11.63 -6.53 12.06
CA ARG A 108 10.64 -5.89 11.19
C ARG A 108 10.40 -6.79 9.98
N VAL A 109 9.18 -7.29 9.86
CA VAL A 109 8.76 -8.13 8.72
C VAL A 109 8.19 -7.24 7.61
N TYR A 110 8.53 -7.56 6.37
CA TYR A 110 7.93 -6.97 5.18
C TYR A 110 7.56 -8.08 4.19
N TYR A 111 6.63 -7.77 3.28
CA TYR A 111 6.11 -8.71 2.31
C TYR A 111 6.35 -8.18 0.91
N TRP A 112 6.54 -9.07 -0.06
CA TRP A 112 6.71 -8.65 -1.44
C TRP A 112 6.31 -9.73 -2.44
N ALA A 113 6.00 -9.32 -3.66
CA ALA A 113 5.90 -10.22 -4.80
C ALA A 113 6.24 -9.50 -6.10
N ARG A 114 6.64 -10.26 -7.13
CA ARG A 114 6.67 -9.78 -8.51
C ARG A 114 5.30 -10.05 -9.14
N LEU A 115 4.64 -9.00 -9.59
CA LEU A 115 3.35 -9.08 -10.28
C LEU A 115 3.57 -9.49 -11.75
N LYS A 116 2.56 -10.08 -12.39
CA LYS A 116 2.64 -10.59 -13.78
C LYS A 116 3.14 -9.54 -14.78
N GLN A 117 2.79 -8.28 -14.55
CA GLN A 117 3.16 -7.13 -15.39
C GLN A 117 4.60 -6.61 -15.18
N GLY A 118 5.42 -7.31 -14.37
CA GLY A 118 6.81 -6.94 -14.09
C GLY A 118 7.00 -5.96 -12.92
N THR A 119 5.92 -5.40 -12.39
CA THR A 119 5.92 -4.55 -11.19
C THR A 119 6.30 -5.36 -9.94
N THR A 120 7.22 -4.84 -9.13
CA THR A 120 7.44 -5.36 -7.78
C THR A 120 6.54 -4.63 -6.79
N LEU A 121 5.70 -5.36 -6.05
CA LEU A 121 4.93 -4.82 -4.93
C LEU A 121 5.64 -5.18 -3.64
N VAL A 122 5.90 -4.18 -2.79
CA VAL A 122 6.47 -4.36 -1.45
C VAL A 122 5.54 -3.74 -0.42
N VAL A 123 5.22 -4.47 0.64
CA VAL A 123 4.46 -3.98 1.80
C VAL A 123 5.39 -3.94 3.02
N THR A 124 5.76 -2.74 3.44
CA THR A 124 6.67 -2.51 4.57
C THR A 124 5.88 -2.26 5.87
N PRO A 125 6.52 -2.33 7.05
CA PRO A 125 6.03 -1.63 8.22
C PRO A 125 5.82 -0.15 7.92
N PHE A 126 5.00 0.51 8.72
CA PHE A 126 4.83 1.95 8.59
C PHE A 126 6.18 2.66 8.77
N LEU A 127 6.39 3.78 8.08
CA LEU A 127 7.68 4.50 8.08
C LEU A 127 7.98 5.24 9.39
N SER A 128 7.19 4.97 10.43
CA SER A 128 7.30 5.57 11.76
C SER A 128 6.56 4.72 12.79
N GLY A 129 6.59 5.14 14.06
CA GLY A 129 5.91 4.48 15.16
C GLY A 129 6.74 3.35 15.77
N ARG A 130 6.37 2.94 17.00
CA ARG A 130 7.16 2.02 17.83
C ARG A 130 7.52 0.70 17.13
N TYR A 131 6.62 0.17 16.32
CA TYR A 131 6.78 -1.09 15.59
C TYR A 131 7.06 -0.90 14.08
N GLY A 132 7.26 0.34 13.64
CA GLY A 132 7.58 0.69 12.26
C GLY A 132 9.08 0.84 12.00
N LEU A 133 9.42 1.38 10.83
CA LEU A 133 10.78 1.76 10.45
C LEU A 133 11.14 3.10 11.11
N ASN A 134 11.44 3.06 12.40
CA ASN A 134 11.51 4.23 13.27
C ASN A 134 12.93 4.77 13.53
N SER A 135 13.88 4.44 12.67
CA SER A 135 15.24 4.97 12.68
C SER A 135 15.76 5.11 11.26
N ASP A 136 16.71 6.01 11.04
CA ASP A 136 17.35 6.20 9.74
C ASP A 136 18.02 4.91 9.26
N ASN A 137 18.62 4.15 10.16
CA ASN A 137 19.23 2.85 9.85
C ASN A 137 18.19 1.84 9.33
N LEU A 138 17.01 1.75 9.97
CA LEU A 138 15.94 0.86 9.50
C LEU A 138 15.37 1.30 8.15
N LEU A 139 15.22 2.61 7.93
CA LEU A 139 14.75 3.16 6.66
C LEU A 139 15.77 2.89 5.54
N GLN A 140 17.05 3.12 5.80
CA GLN A 140 18.14 2.88 4.85
C GLN A 140 18.27 1.40 4.51
N GLU A 141 18.21 0.51 5.52
CA GLU A 141 18.27 -0.93 5.30
C GLU A 141 17.07 -1.44 4.51
N MET A 142 15.85 -0.94 4.81
CA MET A 142 14.68 -1.26 3.99
C MET A 142 14.86 -0.81 2.54
N GLY A 143 15.36 0.41 2.31
CA GLY A 143 15.67 0.91 0.98
C GLY A 143 16.68 0.01 0.24
N ASN A 144 17.73 -0.44 0.93
CA ASN A 144 18.73 -1.36 0.39
C ASN A 144 18.11 -2.71 0.01
N ARG A 145 17.21 -3.25 0.84
CA ARG A 145 16.49 -4.51 0.57
C ARG A 145 15.59 -4.37 -0.65
N ILE A 146 14.79 -3.31 -0.72
CA ILE A 146 13.90 -3.04 -1.86
C ILE A 146 14.71 -2.85 -3.15
N SER A 147 15.83 -2.14 -3.12
CA SER A 147 16.71 -1.96 -4.27
C SER A 147 17.17 -3.29 -4.87
N LYS A 148 17.54 -4.26 -4.03
CA LYS A 148 17.93 -5.62 -4.47
C LYS A 148 16.77 -6.41 -5.08
N LEU A 149 15.52 -6.10 -4.73
CA LEU A 149 14.33 -6.76 -5.28
C LEU A 149 13.95 -6.25 -6.67
N ILE A 150 14.32 -5.02 -7.02
CA ILE A 150 13.98 -4.37 -8.29
C ILE A 150 15.14 -4.31 -9.29
N ALA A 151 16.34 -4.71 -8.86
CA ALA A 151 17.49 -4.91 -9.72
C ALA A 151 17.24 -6.00 -10.79
#